data_AF-A0A945SRV3-F1
#
_entry.id   AF-A0A945SRV3-F1
#
_cell.length_a   1.000
_cell.length_b   1.000
_cell.length_c   1.000
_cell.angle_alpha   90.00
_cell.angle_beta   90.00
_cell.angle_gamma   90.00
#
_symmetry.space_group_name_H-M   'P 1'
#
loop_
_entity.id
_entity.type
_entity.pdbx_description
1 polymer ?
#
loop_
_entity_poly.entity_id
_entity_poly.type
_entity_poly.pdbx_seq_one_letter_code
_entity_poly.pdbx_strand_id
1 'polypeptide(L)'
;MADGNVSNAKWQFWIDRGGTFTDFVIRAPDGELTTHKLLSENPERYKDAALQGIRETLGVEGDAPLPDGIVEAVKMGTTVATNALLERKGERTLLAVTRGFADQLRIGYQNRPNIFARRIELPELLYESVIEVNERLSAEGDVLTPLDEDAART
;
A
#
# COMPACT_ATOMS: atom_id res chain seq x y z
N MET A 1 -38.65 -11.74 31.89
CA MET A 1 -38.17 -10.43 31.41
C MET A 1 -36.83 -10.69 30.79
N ALA A 2 -36.80 -10.91 29.47
CA ALA A 2 -35.55 -11.17 28.75
C ALA A 2 -34.95 -9.83 28.38
N ASP A 3 -33.78 -9.53 28.92
CA ASP A 3 -32.96 -8.39 28.52
C ASP A 3 -32.48 -8.63 27.09
N GLY A 4 -33.27 -8.11 26.13
CA GLY A 4 -32.91 -8.09 24.73
C GLY A 4 -31.73 -7.14 24.55
N ASN A 5 -30.53 -7.71 24.49
CA ASN A 5 -29.33 -7.02 24.05
C ASN A 5 -29.57 -6.63 22.58
N VAL A 6 -30.12 -5.44 22.34
CA VAL A 6 -30.28 -4.87 21.00
C VAL A 6 -28.86 -4.73 20.46
N SER A 7 -28.45 -5.67 19.61
CA SER A 7 -27.13 -5.68 19.01
C SER A 7 -26.95 -4.34 18.29
N ASN A 8 -26.03 -3.52 18.79
CA ASN A 8 -25.53 -2.33 18.13
C ASN A 8 -24.65 -2.70 16.92
N ALA A 9 -25.02 -3.78 16.24
CA ALA A 9 -24.28 -4.39 15.17
C ALA A 9 -24.44 -3.52 13.93
N LYS A 10 -23.30 -3.26 13.31
CA LYS A 10 -23.14 -2.38 12.17
C LYS A 10 -22.55 -3.18 11.03
N TRP A 11 -22.57 -2.61 9.84
CA TRP A 11 -21.98 -3.25 8.67
C TRP A 11 -20.47 -3.42 8.86
N GLN A 12 -19.95 -4.57 8.45
CA GLN A 12 -18.51 -4.82 8.35
C GLN A 12 -18.17 -5.29 6.93
N PHE A 13 -17.08 -4.78 6.39
CA PHE A 13 -16.61 -5.08 5.04
C PHE A 13 -15.19 -5.63 5.08
N TRP A 14 -14.96 -6.75 4.42
CA TRP A 14 -13.64 -7.25 4.06
C TRP A 14 -13.53 -7.24 2.54
N ILE A 15 -12.55 -6.52 2.02
CA ILE A 15 -12.40 -6.22 0.61
C ILE A 15 -11.03 -6.71 0.17
N ASP A 16 -10.98 -7.50 -0.91
CA ASP A 16 -9.74 -7.86 -1.58
C ASP A 16 -9.74 -7.26 -2.99
N ARG A 17 -8.96 -6.19 -3.18
CA ARG A 17 -8.79 -5.54 -4.48
C ARG A 17 -7.67 -6.22 -5.25
N GLY A 18 -8.06 -7.13 -6.14
CA GLY A 18 -7.20 -7.79 -7.12
C GLY A 18 -6.98 -6.96 -8.40
N GLY A 19 -6.28 -7.55 -9.38
CA GLY A 19 -6.05 -6.93 -10.68
C GLY A 19 -7.33 -6.84 -11.55
N THR A 20 -8.10 -7.92 -11.61
CA THR A 20 -9.30 -7.98 -12.47
C THR A 20 -10.60 -7.75 -11.70
N PHE A 21 -10.70 -8.31 -10.49
CA PHE A 21 -11.89 -8.23 -9.66
C PHE A 21 -11.56 -7.71 -8.27
N THR A 22 -12.54 -7.02 -7.69
CA THR A 22 -12.59 -6.68 -6.27
C THR A 22 -13.64 -7.57 -5.61
N ASP A 23 -13.19 -8.40 -4.68
CA ASP A 23 -13.99 -9.35 -3.94
C ASP A 23 -14.39 -8.77 -2.58
N PHE A 24 -15.64 -9.00 -2.19
CA PHE A 24 -16.18 -8.55 -0.91
C PHE A 24 -16.70 -9.73 -0.11
N VAL A 25 -16.41 -9.69 1.19
CA VAL A 25 -17.19 -10.38 2.22
C VAL A 25 -17.83 -9.29 3.08
N ILE A 26 -19.15 -9.34 3.20
CA ILE A 26 -19.95 -8.32 3.86
C ILE A 26 -20.67 -8.99 5.02
N ARG A 27 -20.64 -8.36 6.19
CA ARG A 27 -21.47 -8.75 7.33
C ARG A 27 -22.50 -7.67 7.61
N ALA A 28 -23.77 -8.04 7.51
CA ALA A 28 -24.90 -7.19 7.85
C ALA A 28 -25.05 -7.04 9.38
N PRO A 29 -25.77 -6.01 9.86
CA PRO A 29 -26.12 -5.82 11.27
C PRO A 29 -26.76 -7.04 11.93
N ASP A 30 -27.60 -7.79 11.22
CA ASP A 30 -28.23 -9.01 11.74
C ASP A 30 -27.27 -10.22 11.79
N GLY A 31 -26.04 -10.04 11.31
CA GLY A 31 -25.00 -11.06 11.26
C GLY A 31 -24.97 -11.87 9.96
N GLU A 32 -25.87 -11.61 9.00
CA GLU A 32 -25.85 -12.27 7.70
C GLU A 32 -24.54 -11.96 6.95
N LEU A 33 -23.99 -12.99 6.31
CA LEU A 33 -22.80 -12.87 5.47
C LEU A 33 -23.19 -12.96 4.01
N THR A 34 -22.84 -11.95 3.24
CA THR A 34 -23.02 -11.92 1.79
C THR A 34 -21.68 -11.68 1.10
N THR A 35 -21.58 -12.12 -0.15
CA THR A 35 -20.43 -11.86 -1.00
C THR A 35 -20.83 -10.97 -2.16
N HIS A 36 -19.89 -10.16 -2.62
CA HIS A 36 -20.08 -9.31 -3.78
C HIS A 36 -18.82 -9.29 -4.62
N LYS A 37 -18.97 -9.06 -5.93
CA LYS A 37 -17.86 -9.06 -6.88
C LYS A 37 -18.06 -7.98 -7.92
N LEU A 38 -17.07 -7.10 -8.02
CA LEU A 38 -17.01 -6.04 -9.02
C LEU A 38 -15.74 -6.16 -9.84
N LEU A 39 -15.74 -5.61 -11.06
CA LEU A 39 -14.50 -5.39 -11.80
C LEU A 39 -13.65 -4.38 -11.02
N SER A 40 -12.34 -4.64 -10.90
CA SER A 40 -11.43 -3.73 -10.19
C SER A 40 -11.33 -2.36 -10.88
N GLU A 41 -11.50 -2.33 -12.20
CA GLU A 41 -11.51 -1.11 -13.00
C GLU A 41 -12.70 -1.13 -13.97
N ASN A 42 -13.59 -0.14 -13.85
CA ASN A 42 -14.69 0.09 -14.78
C ASN A 42 -15.05 1.59 -14.80
N PRO A 43 -14.20 2.43 -15.40
CA PRO A 43 -14.30 3.89 -15.30
C PRO A 43 -15.60 4.46 -15.90
N GLU A 44 -16.28 3.72 -16.78
CA GLU A 44 -17.58 4.11 -17.34
C GLU A 44 -18.72 4.02 -16.32
N ARG A 45 -18.57 3.21 -15.27
CA ARG A 45 -19.62 2.95 -14.27
C ARG A 45 -19.28 3.50 -12.89
N TYR A 46 -18.02 3.42 -12.47
CA TYR A 46 -17.57 3.86 -11.15
C TYR A 46 -16.08 4.18 -11.13
N LYS A 47 -15.69 5.10 -10.25
CA LYS A 47 -14.29 5.51 -10.07
C LYS A 47 -13.48 4.52 -9.22
N ASP A 48 -14.12 3.90 -8.24
CA ASP A 48 -13.48 2.99 -7.30
C ASP A 48 -14.41 1.82 -6.97
N ALA A 49 -13.96 0.60 -7.23
CA ALA A 49 -14.75 -0.61 -7.04
C ALA A 49 -15.11 -0.84 -5.57
N ALA A 50 -14.22 -0.52 -4.63
CA ALA A 50 -14.46 -0.70 -3.20
C ALA A 50 -15.58 0.20 -2.69
N LEU A 51 -15.53 1.49 -3.03
CA LEU A 51 -16.59 2.44 -2.72
C LEU A 51 -17.91 2.06 -3.39
N GLN A 52 -17.86 1.62 -4.65
CA GLN A 52 -19.06 1.18 -5.36
C GLN A 52 -19.74 0.00 -4.66
N GLY A 53 -18.99 -1.03 -4.26
CA GLY A 53 -19.56 -2.19 -3.58
C GLY A 53 -20.18 -1.84 -2.22
N ILE A 54 -19.58 -0.91 -1.48
CA ILE A 54 -20.16 -0.38 -0.23
C ILE A 54 -21.47 0.37 -0.53
N ARG A 55 -21.50 1.23 -1.56
CA ARG A 55 -22.70 1.98 -1.97
C ARG A 55 -23.85 1.05 -2.37
N GLU A 56 -23.58 0.06 -3.22
CA GLU A 56 -24.57 -0.94 -3.65
C GLU A 56 -25.13 -1.73 -2.47
N THR A 57 -24.26 -2.14 -1.53
CA THR A 57 -24.66 -2.87 -0.32
C THR A 57 -25.58 -2.02 0.57
N LEU A 58 -25.27 -0.73 0.72
CA LEU A 58 -26.03 0.19 1.57
C LEU A 58 -27.23 0.82 0.85
N GLY A 59 -27.46 0.51 -0.43
CA GLY A 59 -28.53 1.10 -1.24
C GLY A 59 -28.34 2.60 -1.49
N VAL A 60 -27.10 3.09 -1.51
CA VAL A 60 -26.78 4.51 -1.75
C VAL A 60 -26.59 4.74 -3.25
N GLU A 61 -27.44 5.59 -3.84
CA GLU A 61 -27.40 5.89 -5.27
C GLU A 61 -26.38 6.98 -5.61
N GLY A 62 -25.69 6.79 -6.74
CA GLY A 62 -24.75 7.77 -7.32
C GLY A 62 -23.70 8.24 -6.31
N ASP A 63 -23.43 9.56 -6.33
CA ASP A 63 -22.46 10.23 -5.47
C ASP A 63 -23.06 10.74 -4.15
N ALA A 64 -24.25 10.26 -3.74
CA ALA A 64 -24.86 10.68 -2.49
C ALA A 64 -23.94 10.42 -1.27
N PRO A 65 -24.03 11.20 -0.19
CA PRO A 65 -23.25 10.95 1.01
C PRO A 65 -23.50 9.55 1.57
N LEU A 66 -22.43 8.86 1.99
CA LEU A 66 -22.58 7.61 2.74
C LEU A 66 -23.16 7.92 4.13
N PRO A 67 -24.11 7.11 4.63
CA PRO A 67 -24.68 7.30 5.95
C PRO A 67 -23.63 7.10 7.06
N ASP A 68 -23.56 8.07 7.97
CA ASP A 68 -22.62 8.03 9.09
C ASP A 68 -23.05 7.03 10.17
N GLY A 69 -22.05 6.42 10.81
CA GLY A 69 -22.25 5.63 12.03
C GLY A 69 -22.89 4.25 11.84
N ILE A 70 -23.19 3.81 10.61
CA ILE A 70 -23.76 2.48 10.33
C ILE A 70 -22.73 1.43 9.91
N VAL A 71 -21.49 1.84 9.62
CA VAL A 71 -20.36 0.96 9.29
C VAL A 71 -19.43 0.92 10.51
N GLU A 72 -19.11 -0.28 10.98
CA GLU A 72 -18.16 -0.49 12.08
C GLU A 72 -16.73 -0.65 11.58
N ALA A 73 -16.53 -1.39 10.48
CA ALA A 73 -15.19 -1.66 9.97
C ALA A 73 -15.17 -1.83 8.46
N VAL A 74 -14.12 -1.31 7.84
CA VAL A 74 -13.71 -1.64 6.47
C VAL A 74 -12.27 -2.13 6.53
N LYS A 75 -12.04 -3.38 6.13
CA LYS A 75 -10.72 -4.01 6.05
C LYS A 75 -10.42 -4.27 4.59
N MET A 76 -9.37 -3.66 4.07
CA MET A 76 -9.00 -3.80 2.66
C MET A 76 -7.60 -4.41 2.54
N GLY A 77 -7.54 -5.56 1.85
CA GLY A 77 -6.33 -6.08 1.24
C GLY A 77 -6.27 -5.67 -0.23
N THR A 78 -5.08 -5.43 -0.76
CA THR A 78 -4.91 -5.19 -2.18
C THR A 78 -3.59 -5.77 -2.69
N THR A 79 -3.61 -6.21 -3.93
CA THR A 79 -2.41 -6.68 -4.66
C THR A 79 -1.80 -5.60 -5.56
N VAL A 80 -2.41 -4.41 -5.64
CA VAL A 80 -1.99 -3.33 -6.55
C VAL A 80 -0.54 -2.93 -6.32
N ALA A 81 -0.13 -2.72 -5.06
CA ALA A 81 1.24 -2.31 -4.74
C ALA A 81 2.27 -3.38 -5.10
N THR A 82 1.99 -4.65 -4.79
CA THR A 82 2.90 -5.76 -5.10
C THR A 82 3.02 -5.97 -6.60
N ASN A 83 1.91 -5.89 -7.34
CA ASN A 83 1.93 -6.01 -8.80
C ASN A 83 2.66 -4.82 -9.44
N ALA A 84 2.44 -3.60 -8.95
CA ALA A 84 3.18 -2.43 -9.40
C ALA A 84 4.70 -2.60 -9.22
N LEU A 85 5.13 -3.18 -8.10
CA LEU A 85 6.55 -3.49 -7.85
C LEU A 85 7.08 -4.58 -8.79
N LEU A 86 6.35 -5.69 -8.95
CA LEU A 86 6.75 -6.81 -9.81
C LEU A 86 6.79 -6.42 -11.30
N GLU A 87 5.84 -5.61 -11.75
CA GLU A 87 5.72 -5.14 -13.13
C GLU A 87 6.54 -3.86 -13.40
N ARG A 88 7.26 -3.35 -12.39
CA ARG A 88 8.03 -2.09 -12.47
C ARG A 88 7.18 -0.89 -12.92
N LYS A 89 5.90 -0.88 -12.56
CA LYS A 89 4.96 0.21 -12.82
C LYS A 89 4.90 1.15 -11.62
N GLY A 90 5.99 1.88 -11.41
CA GLY A 90 6.09 2.92 -10.40
C GLY A 90 6.54 4.24 -11.00
N GLU A 91 6.56 5.28 -10.16
CA GLU A 91 7.14 6.57 -10.53
C GLU A 91 8.67 6.54 -10.45
N ARG A 92 9.32 7.46 -11.16
CA ARG A 92 10.77 7.64 -11.10
C ARG A 92 11.16 8.08 -9.69
N THR A 93 12.09 7.38 -9.06
CA THR A 93 12.56 7.67 -7.71
C THR A 93 14.05 7.99 -7.66
N LEU A 94 14.41 8.85 -6.71
CA LEU A 94 15.79 9.23 -6.38
C LEU A 94 16.15 8.62 -5.02
N LEU A 95 17.37 8.09 -4.89
CA LEU A 95 17.94 7.73 -3.59
C LEU A 95 18.79 8.89 -3.07
N ALA A 96 18.39 9.52 -1.97
CA ALA A 96 19.24 10.41 -1.20
C ALA A 96 19.89 9.61 -0.05
N VAL A 97 21.21 9.60 0.02
CA VAL A 97 21.96 8.78 0.99
C VAL A 97 23.16 9.55 1.53
N THR A 98 23.66 9.18 2.71
CA THR A 98 24.86 9.77 3.30
C THR A 98 26.05 9.71 2.33
N ARG A 99 26.87 10.76 2.27
CA ARG A 99 28.10 10.75 1.47
C ARG A 99 29.02 9.59 1.83
N GLY A 100 29.49 8.90 0.79
CA GLY A 100 30.27 7.67 0.84
C GLY A 100 29.43 6.39 0.75
N PHE A 101 28.11 6.48 0.64
CA PHE A 101 27.19 5.34 0.62
C PHE A 101 26.37 5.22 -0.68
N ALA A 102 26.75 5.92 -1.76
CA ALA A 102 26.02 5.88 -3.04
C ALA A 102 25.68 4.47 -3.54
N ASP A 103 26.59 3.51 -3.36
CA ASP A 103 26.45 2.14 -3.85
C ASP A 103 25.85 1.16 -2.84
N GLN A 104 25.39 1.61 -1.66
CA GLN A 104 25.00 0.71 -0.57
C GLN A 104 23.91 -0.30 -0.98
N LEU A 105 22.86 0.15 -1.67
CA LEU A 105 21.78 -0.74 -2.13
C LEU A 105 22.16 -1.59 -3.35
N ARG A 106 23.10 -1.12 -4.16
CA ARG A 106 23.66 -1.89 -5.29
C ARG A 106 24.53 -3.04 -4.81
N ILE A 107 25.31 -2.81 -3.75
CA ILE A 107 26.14 -3.85 -3.11
C ILE A 107 25.24 -4.81 -2.31
N GLY A 108 24.23 -4.27 -1.63
CA GLY A 108 23.33 -5.02 -0.77
C GLY A 108 24.11 -5.78 0.31
N TYR A 109 23.70 -7.03 0.57
CA TYR A 109 24.35 -7.89 1.55
C TYR A 109 25.48 -8.76 0.98
N GLN A 110 25.84 -8.56 -0.30
CA GLN A 110 26.77 -9.42 -1.03
C GLN A 110 26.38 -10.91 -1.01
N ASN A 111 25.09 -11.22 -0.81
CA ASN A 111 24.58 -12.58 -0.85
C ASN A 111 24.76 -13.15 -2.27
N ARG A 112 25.45 -14.29 -2.36
CA ARG A 112 25.73 -14.99 -3.63
C ARG A 112 24.94 -16.30 -3.66
N PRO A 113 23.69 -16.31 -4.16
CA PRO A 113 22.91 -17.56 -4.23
C PRO A 113 23.62 -18.63 -5.06
N ASN A 114 24.36 -18.22 -6.09
CA ASN A 114 25.25 -19.08 -6.88
C ASN A 114 26.71 -18.66 -6.66
N ILE A 115 27.36 -19.20 -5.61
CA ILE A 115 28.72 -18.81 -5.19
C ILE A 115 29.80 -19.04 -6.27
N PHE A 116 29.62 -20.02 -7.16
CA PHE A 116 30.59 -20.34 -8.23
C PHE A 116 30.29 -19.67 -9.57
N ALA A 117 29.20 -18.91 -9.69
CA ALA A 117 28.88 -18.22 -10.94
C ALA A 117 29.96 -17.18 -11.26
N ARG A 118 30.61 -17.30 -12.43
CA ARG A 118 31.64 -16.34 -12.89
C ARG A 118 31.03 -15.01 -13.33
N ARG A 119 29.79 -15.03 -13.82
CA ARG A 119 28.99 -13.84 -14.16
C ARG A 119 27.97 -13.63 -13.04
N ILE A 120 28.02 -12.45 -12.42
CA ILE A 120 27.08 -12.05 -11.37
C ILE A 120 25.97 -11.25 -12.02
N GLU A 121 24.73 -11.64 -11.79
CA GLU A 121 23.56 -10.87 -12.20
C GLU A 121 23.00 -10.20 -10.94
N LEU A 122 23.08 -8.87 -10.91
CA LEU A 122 22.52 -8.07 -9.84
C LEU A 122 21.05 -7.78 -10.15
N PRO A 123 20.16 -7.75 -9.14
CA PRO A 123 18.81 -7.25 -9.32
C PRO A 123 18.83 -5.82 -9.85
N GLU A 124 17.84 -5.49 -10.68
CA GLU A 124 17.63 -4.13 -11.12
C GLU A 124 17.22 -3.23 -9.93
N LEU A 125 17.85 -2.06 -9.83
CA LEU A 125 17.58 -1.07 -8.79
C LEU A 125 16.20 -0.44 -8.98
N LEU A 126 15.59 0.04 -7.90
CA LEU A 126 14.28 0.69 -7.96
C LEU A 126 14.38 2.21 -8.22
N TYR A 127 15.52 2.80 -7.88
CA TYR A 127 15.82 4.21 -8.10
C TYR A 127 16.59 4.41 -9.40
N GLU A 128 16.44 5.60 -9.99
CA GLU A 128 17.09 5.98 -11.24
C GLU A 128 18.44 6.66 -11.00
N SER A 129 18.53 7.45 -9.93
CA SER A 129 19.72 8.22 -9.59
C SER A 129 19.97 8.21 -8.09
N VAL A 130 21.19 8.59 -7.71
CA VAL A 130 21.63 8.71 -6.32
C VAL A 130 22.20 10.10 -6.11
N ILE A 131 21.82 10.73 -5.00
CA ILE A 131 22.43 11.96 -4.50
C ILE A 131 23.02 11.66 -3.13
N GLU A 132 24.26 12.10 -2.95
CA GLU A 132 24.98 11.98 -1.68
C GLU A 132 24.85 13.26 -0.85
N VAL A 133 24.34 13.11 0.37
CA VAL A 133 24.12 14.21 1.31
C VAL A 133 25.28 14.27 2.30
N ASN A 134 25.83 15.47 2.50
CA ASN A 134 26.88 15.71 3.48
C ASN A 134 26.29 15.77 4.88
N GLU A 135 26.28 14.62 5.55
CA GLU A 135 25.94 14.45 6.95
C GLU A 135 26.63 13.19 7.50
N ARG A 136 26.67 13.01 8.81
CA ARG A 136 27.00 11.73 9.44
C ARG A 136 26.45 11.62 10.86
N LEU A 137 25.81 10.49 11.15
CA LEU A 137 25.45 10.05 12.50
C LEU A 137 26.31 8.86 12.97
N SER A 138 26.52 8.73 14.28
CA SER A 138 27.07 7.53 14.92
C SER A 138 26.00 6.43 15.05
N ALA A 139 26.42 5.24 15.47
CA ALA A 139 25.48 4.15 15.77
C ALA A 139 24.59 4.46 16.99
N GLU A 140 25.08 5.30 17.89
CA GLU A 140 24.39 5.78 19.09
C GLU A 140 23.45 6.97 18.80
N GLY A 141 23.50 7.51 17.57
CA GLY A 141 22.69 8.65 17.14
C GLY A 141 23.35 10.01 17.32
N ASP A 142 24.62 10.07 17.72
CA ASP A 142 25.37 11.31 17.85
C ASP A 142 25.67 11.93 16.48
N VAL A 143 25.56 13.25 16.37
CA VAL A 143 25.93 13.97 15.14
C VAL A 143 27.44 14.09 15.04
N LEU A 144 28.03 13.36 14.08
CA LEU A 144 29.46 13.44 13.77
C LEU A 144 29.74 14.54 12.73
N THR A 145 28.87 14.65 11.74
CA THR A 145 28.88 15.74 10.75
C THR A 145 27.45 16.27 10.62
N PRO A 146 27.19 17.53 10.97
CA PRO A 146 25.88 18.14 10.79
C PRO A 146 25.43 18.12 9.32
N LEU A 147 24.12 18.05 9.09
CA LEU A 147 23.55 18.19 7.77
C LEU A 147 23.85 19.58 7.19
N ASP A 148 24.46 19.60 6.01
CA ASP A 148 24.55 20.80 5.19
C ASP A 148 23.22 21.01 4.43
N GLU A 149 22.30 21.76 5.05
CA GLU A 149 20.97 22.02 4.49
C GLU A 149 21.00 22.79 3.16
N ASP A 150 21.93 23.74 3.01
CA ASP A 150 22.02 24.55 1.80
C ASP A 150 22.45 23.66 0.62
N ALA A 151 23.47 22.82 0.82
CA ALA A 151 23.87 21.85 -0.19
C ALA A 151 22.76 20.84 -0.50
N ALA A 152 22.01 20.38 0.50
CA ALA A 152 20.94 19.38 0.33
C ALA A 152 19.70 19.89 -0.43
N ARG A 153 19.52 21.21 -0.54
CA ARG A 153 18.41 21.84 -1.29
C ARG A 153 18.69 22.03 -2.78
N THR A 154 19.91 21.75 -3.23
CA THR A 154 20.38 21.99 -4.61
C THR A 154 20.40 20.70 -5.42
#